data_AF-A0ABD5XA70-F1
#
_entry.id   AF-A0ABD5XA70-F1
#
_cell.length_a   1.000
_cell.length_b   1.000
_cell.length_c   1.000
_cell.angle_alpha   90.00
_cell.angle_beta   90.00
_cell.angle_gamma   90.00
#
_symmetry.space_group_name_H-M   'P 1'
#
loop_
_entity.id
_entity.type
_entity.pdbx_description
1 polymer ?
#
loop_
_entity_poly.entity_id
_entity_poly.type
_entity_poly.pdbx_seq_one_letter_code
_entity_poly.pdbx_strand_id
1 'polypeptide(L)' 'MGIVESALSEFELSDGTEYTVEYNEGDIIHIHAGPLRIECSEKEFQEFADATEDALLQLREEKNL' A
#
# COMPACT_ATOMS: atom_id res chain seq x y z
N MET A 1 -15.49 8.30 -7.57
CA MET A 1 -14.50 8.32 -6.47
C MET A 1 -15.31 8.33 -5.20
N GLY A 2 -15.07 7.38 -4.29
CA GLY A 2 -15.73 7.34 -2.98
C GLY A 2 -15.33 8.53 -2.12
N ILE A 3 -15.99 8.71 -0.97
CA ILE A 3 -15.58 9.72 0.00
C ILE A 3 -14.35 9.17 0.73
N VAL A 4 -13.23 9.89 0.63
CA VAL A 4 -12.03 9.62 1.43
C VAL A 4 -12.33 10.05 2.86
N GLU A 5 -12.31 9.10 3.79
CA GLU A 5 -12.53 9.37 5.20
C GLU A 5 -11.23 9.78 5.89
N SER A 6 -10.11 9.14 5.53
CA SER A 6 -8.79 9.46 6.08
C SER A 6 -7.66 9.11 5.13
N ALA A 7 -6.66 10.00 4.99
CA ALA A 7 -5.39 9.65 4.37
C ALA A 7 -4.54 8.88 5.40
N LEU A 8 -4.14 7.66 5.07
CA LEU A 8 -3.33 6.80 5.94
C LEU A 8 -1.83 7.03 5.71
N SER A 9 -1.43 7.26 4.46
CA SER A 9 -0.04 7.52 4.10
C SER A 9 0.07 8.17 2.72
N GLU A 10 1.12 8.96 2.53
CA GLU A 10 1.48 9.57 1.25
C GLU A 10 3.01 9.64 1.16
N PHE A 11 3.58 9.14 0.07
CA PHE A 11 5.03 9.15 -0.16
C PHE A 11 5.38 9.12 -1.64
N GLU A 12 6.58 9.58 -1.96
CA GLU A 12 7.11 9.64 -3.33
C GLU A 12 8.33 8.70 -3.43
N LEU A 13 8.41 7.92 -4.51
CA LEU A 13 9.58 7.13 -4.83
C LEU A 13 10.67 8.00 -5.47
N SER A 14 11.91 7.50 -5.50
CA SER A 14 13.04 8.22 -6.08
C SER A 14 12.93 8.51 -7.58
N ASP A 15 12.02 7.83 -8.28
CA ASP A 15 11.72 8.06 -9.70
C ASP A 15 10.59 9.09 -9.91
N GLY A 16 10.06 9.68 -8.84
CA GLY A 16 8.98 10.65 -8.88
C GLY A 16 7.57 10.04 -8.84
N THR A 17 7.46 8.71 -8.67
CA THR A 17 6.15 8.07 -8.56
C THR A 17 5.53 8.35 -7.20
N GLU A 18 4.37 8.99 -7.19
CA GLU A 18 3.57 9.24 -5.98
C GLU A 18 2.74 8.01 -5.61
N TYR A 19 2.73 7.71 -4.31
CA TYR A 19 1.91 6.69 -3.69
C TYR A 19 1.05 7.30 -2.59
N THR A 20 -0.22 6.90 -2.57
CA THR A 20 -1.19 7.34 -1.56
C THR A 20 -1.97 6.14 -1.06
N VAL A 21 -2.17 6.06 0.25
CA VAL A 21 -3.02 5.06 0.89
C VAL A 21 -4.13 5.77 1.63
N GLU A 22 -5.37 5.41 1.36
CA GLU A 22 -6.56 6.09 1.86
C GLU A 22 -7.56 5.10 2.46
N TYR A 23 -8.10 5.43 3.64
CA TYR A 23 -9.28 4.80 4.20
C TYR A 23 -10.52 5.51 3.67
N ASN A 24 -11.43 4.75 3.06
CA ASN A 24 -12.61 5.26 2.38
C ASN A 24 -13.89 4.71 3.01
N GLU A 25 -15.00 5.39 2.72
CA GLU A 25 -16.34 5.00 3.15
C GLU A 25 -16.66 3.55 2.73
N GLY A 26 -17.17 2.76 3.68
CA GLY A 26 -17.47 1.35 3.49
C GLY A 26 -16.34 0.39 3.86
N ASP A 27 -15.38 0.83 4.67
CA ASP A 27 -14.25 0.05 5.18
C ASP A 27 -13.32 -0.49 4.06
N ILE A 28 -13.17 0.34 3.02
CA ILE A 28 -12.34 0.05 1.84
C ILE A 28 -11.06 0.88 1.91
N ILE A 29 -9.92 0.22 1.69
CA ILE A 29 -8.64 0.86 1.50
C ILE A 29 -8.40 1.06 0.00
N HIS A 30 -8.01 2.28 -0.38
CA HIS A 30 -7.48 2.54 -1.72
C HIS A 30 -5.97 2.71 -1.64
N ILE A 31 -5.25 1.98 -2.49
CA ILE A 31 -3.81 2.16 -2.73
C ILE A 31 -3.66 2.74 -4.13
N HIS A 32 -3.12 3.95 -4.20
CA HIS A 32 -2.77 4.65 -5.42
C HIS A 32 -1.28 4.47 -5.68
N ALA A 33 -0.95 4.00 -6.88
CA ALA A 33 0.43 3.79 -7.34
C ALA A 33 0.54 4.30 -8.78
N GLY A 34 0.77 5.60 -8.95
CA GLY A 34 0.68 6.26 -10.25
C GLY A 34 -0.70 6.06 -10.92
N PRO A 35 -0.78 5.45 -12.13
CA PRO A 35 -2.05 5.23 -12.82
C PRO A 35 -2.85 4.03 -12.26
N LEU A 36 -2.27 3.26 -11.34
CA LEU A 36 -2.92 2.09 -10.75
C LEU A 36 -3.65 2.48 -9.47
N ARG A 37 -4.85 1.94 -9.32
CA ARG A 37 -5.65 1.99 -8.09
C ARG A 37 -6.06 0.59 -7.71
N ILE A 38 -5.69 0.19 -6.51
CA ILE A 38 -6.07 -1.09 -5.91
C ILE A 38 -7.11 -0.76 -4.83
N GLU A 39 -8.24 -1.45 -4.89
CA GLU A 39 -9.28 -1.39 -3.85
C GLU A 39 -9.24 -2.72 -3.10
N CYS A 40 -9.18 -2.66 -1.78
CA CYS A 40 -9.18 -3.85 -0.94
C CYS A 40 -9.90 -3.58 0.39
N SER A 41 -10.39 -4.64 1.02
CA SER A 41 -10.84 -4.57 2.41
C SER A 41 -9.65 -4.36 3.35
N GLU A 42 -9.93 -3.92 4.58
CA GLU A 42 -8.90 -3.82 5.65
C GLU A 42 -8.16 -5.16 5.85
N LYS A 43 -8.88 -6.28 5.79
CA LYS A 43 -8.28 -7.61 5.93
C LYS A 43 -7.29 -7.93 4.81
N GLU A 44 -7.70 -7.70 3.56
CA GLU A 44 -6.82 -7.92 2.39
C GLU A 44 -5.62 -6.96 2.40
N PHE A 45 -5.82 -5.73 2.88
CA PHE A 45 -4.73 -4.77 3.08
C PHE A 45 -3.71 -5.27 4.11
N GLN A 46 -4.18 -5.80 5.25
CA GLN A 46 -3.31 -6.39 6.26
C GLN A 46 -2.53 -7.59 5.71
N GLU A 47 -3.21 -8.52 5.03
CA GLU A 47 -2.55 -9.68 4.39
C GLU A 47 -1.49 -9.25 3.36
N PHE A 48 -1.75 -8.18 2.60
CA PHE A 48 -0.78 -7.61 1.66
C PHE A 48 0.42 -6.97 2.36
N ALA A 49 0.19 -6.23 3.45
CA ALA A 49 1.24 -5.61 4.24
C ALA A 49 2.17 -6.66 4.86
N ASP A 50 1.59 -7.70 5.48
CA ASP A 50 2.33 -8.81 6.08
C ASP A 50 3.18 -9.53 5.03
N ALA A 51 2.59 -9.86 3.88
CA ALA A 51 3.31 -10.51 2.77
C ALA A 51 4.47 -9.65 2.22
N THR A 52 4.30 -8.33 2.20
CA THR A 52 5.35 -7.40 1.76
C THR A 52 6.50 -7.30 2.77
N GLU A 53 6.18 -7.31 4.07
CA GLU A 53 7.19 -7.36 5.14
C GLU A 53 7.99 -8.66 5.08
N ASP A 54 7.32 -9.81 4.98
CA ASP A 54 7.97 -11.11 4.83
C ASP A 54 8.89 -11.17 3.60
N ALA A 55 8.42 -10.66 2.46
CA ALA A 55 9.23 -10.60 1.24
C ALA A 55 10.46 -9.70 1.41
N LEU A 56 10.33 -8.57 2.13
CA LEU A 56 11.46 -7.69 2.42
C LEU A 56 12.49 -8.37 3.35
N LEU A 57 12.03 -9.12 4.35
CA LEU A 57 12.90 -9.91 5.22
C LEU A 57 13.67 -10.96 4.43
N GLN A 58 12.98 -11.76 3.60
CA GLN A 58 13.61 -12.75 2.72
C GLN A 58 14.62 -12.10 1.76
N LEU A 59 14.27 -10.97 1.15
CA LEU A 59 15.18 -10.25 0.26
C LEU A 59 16.44 -9.78 0.99
N ARG A 60 16.33 -9.34 2.24
CA ARG A 60 17.48 -8.94 3.06
C ARG A 60 18.34 -10.15 3.43
N GLU A 61 17.73 -11.29 3.74
CA GLU A 61 18.46 -12.54 3.98
C GLU A 61 19.22 -13.00 2.72
N GLU A 62 18.61 -12.92 1.54
CA GLU A 62 19.25 -13.31 0.27
C GLU A 62 20.31 -12.31 -0.21
N LYS A 63 20.10 -11.00 -0.01
CA LYS A 63 21.07 -9.95 -0.39
C LYS A 63 22.25 -9.85 0.57
N ASN A 64 22.13 -10.40 1.78
CA ASN A 64 23.26 -10.65 2.65
C ASN A 64 23.99 -11.93 2.19
N LEU A 65 24.90 -11.79 1.23
CA LEU A 65 26.04 -12.70 1.10
C LEU A 65 26.79 -12.82 2.44
#